data_AF-A0A101EPD7-F1
#
_entry.id   AF-A0A101EPD7-F1
#
_cell.length_a   1.000
_cell.length_b   1.000
_cell.length_c   1.000
_cell.angle_alpha   90.00
_cell.angle_beta   90.00
_cell.angle_gamma   90.00
#
_symmetry.space_group_name_H-M   'P 1'
#
loop_
_entity.id
_entity.type
_entity.pdbx_description
1 polymer ?
#
loop_
_entity_poly.entity_id
_entity_poly.type
_entity_poly.pdbx_seq_one_letter_code
_entity_poly.pdbx_strand_id
1 'polypeptide(L)'
;MNILEKIVRDLISEKRITEARNLLSLFPEEFPHLELEVEYAARNWKAVKRLYENLPDELKEKYREYYEYATNQLNIDYSKETEEALKEIERKNFQGAASILESIVKDYPELVEVIALRYKLALQRNEKRAIEKYRKLLLSLDRTHPALIETRASSRRIGVFEVFTLSLLVALLVTTILAFYTLPSRIEVNVPSSESTVNIKPIEQRIEDVLSNIFAITENLGRINDSLDKNF
;
A
#
# COMPACT_ATOMS: atom_id res chain seq x y z
N MET A 1 -5.60 11.96 24.66
CA MET A 1 -6.14 11.01 23.66
C MET A 1 -5.07 10.81 22.62
N ASN A 2 -4.65 9.57 22.38
CA ASN A 2 -3.57 9.29 21.44
C ASN A 2 -4.03 9.60 20.00
N ILE A 3 -3.15 10.15 19.16
CA ILE A 3 -3.46 10.48 17.75
C ILE A 3 -3.87 9.21 16.99
N LEU A 4 -3.23 8.08 17.29
CA LEU A 4 -3.55 6.79 16.68
C LEU A 4 -4.98 6.33 17.01
N GLU A 5 -5.39 6.44 18.29
CA GLU A 5 -6.75 6.12 18.72
C GLU A 5 -7.80 6.92 17.96
N LYS A 6 -7.53 8.22 17.75
CA LYS A 6 -8.44 9.09 16.98
C LYS A 6 -8.54 8.61 15.53
N ILE A 7 -7.42 8.36 14.87
CA ILE A 7 -7.40 7.90 13.47
C ILE A 7 -8.13 6.56 13.33
N VAL A 8 -7.90 5.61 14.23
CA VAL A 8 -8.57 4.30 14.19
C VAL A 8 -10.08 4.46 14.35
N ARG A 9 -10.54 5.28 15.30
CA ARG A 9 -11.98 5.54 15.49
C ARG A 9 -12.61 6.29 14.31
N ASP A 10 -11.88 7.22 13.71
CA ASP A 10 -12.32 7.91 12.49
C ASP A 10 -12.49 6.89 11.35
N LEU A 11 -11.53 5.99 11.14
CA LEU A 11 -11.62 4.91 10.15
C LEU A 11 -12.79 3.95 10.41
N ILE A 12 -13.04 3.59 11.67
CA ILE A 12 -14.23 2.80 12.07
C ILE A 12 -15.52 3.55 11.69
N SER A 13 -15.60 4.84 12.01
CA SER A 13 -16.79 5.66 11.72
C SER A 13 -17.07 5.79 10.21
N GLU A 14 -16.00 5.83 9.40
CA GLU A 14 -16.05 5.82 7.94
C GLU A 14 -16.30 4.42 7.33
N LYS A 15 -16.49 3.39 8.17
CA LYS A 15 -16.65 1.98 7.77
C LYS A 15 -15.44 1.40 7.01
N ARG A 16 -14.24 1.94 7.24
CA ARG A 16 -12.97 1.49 6.65
C ARG A 16 -12.26 0.50 7.58
N ILE A 17 -12.96 -0.57 7.92
CA ILE A 17 -12.56 -1.55 8.95
C ILE A 17 -11.25 -2.24 8.60
N THR A 18 -11.07 -2.66 7.33
CA THR A 18 -9.84 -3.30 6.87
C THR A 18 -8.62 -2.39 7.02
N GLU A 19 -8.80 -1.09 6.77
CA GLU A 19 -7.72 -0.12 6.92
C GLU A 19 -7.37 0.13 8.39
N ALA A 20 -8.39 0.20 9.26
CA ALA A 20 -8.19 0.27 10.71
C ALA A 20 -7.43 -0.96 11.23
N ARG A 21 -7.80 -2.18 10.78
CA ARG A 21 -7.12 -3.42 11.14
C ARG A 21 -5.67 -3.45 10.65
N ASN A 22 -5.42 -3.00 9.42
CA ASN A 22 -4.07 -2.92 8.85
C ASN A 22 -3.19 -1.87 9.54
N LEU A 23 -3.79 -0.80 10.05
CA LEU A 23 -3.06 0.20 10.82
C LEU A 23 -2.64 -0.35 12.19
N LEU A 24 -3.55 -1.06 12.87
CA LEU A 24 -3.27 -1.67 14.17
C LEU A 24 -2.27 -2.83 14.07
N SER A 25 -2.25 -3.58 12.96
CA SER A 25 -1.28 -4.68 12.78
C SER A 25 0.18 -4.22 12.71
N LEU A 26 0.43 -2.92 12.51
CA LEU A 26 1.77 -2.33 12.61
C LEU A 26 2.24 -2.17 14.06
N PHE A 27 1.34 -2.25 15.04
CA PHE A 27 1.57 -2.06 16.47
C PHE A 27 0.97 -3.24 17.26
N PRO A 28 1.50 -4.46 17.10
CA PRO A 28 0.92 -5.66 17.70
C PRO A 28 0.91 -5.55 19.23
N GLU A 29 -0.22 -5.90 19.85
CA GLU A 29 -0.42 -5.95 21.31
C GLU A 29 -0.31 -4.60 22.05
N GLU A 30 0.04 -3.50 21.38
CA GLU A 30 0.13 -2.18 22.00
C GLU A 30 -1.25 -1.57 22.31
N PHE A 31 -2.26 -1.87 21.48
CA PHE A 31 -3.60 -1.30 21.59
C PHE A 31 -4.72 -2.36 21.52
N PRO A 32 -4.77 -3.31 22.47
CA PRO A 32 -5.73 -4.42 22.43
C PRO A 32 -7.19 -3.94 22.54
N HIS A 33 -7.45 -2.80 23.18
CA HIS A 33 -8.79 -2.20 23.22
C HIS A 33 -9.24 -1.66 21.87
N LEU A 34 -8.34 -1.09 21.08
CA LEU A 34 -8.66 -0.62 19.73
C LEU A 34 -8.89 -1.79 18.77
N GLU A 35 -8.12 -2.86 18.90
CA GLU A 35 -8.36 -4.10 18.14
C GLU A 35 -9.76 -4.65 18.44
N LEU A 36 -10.17 -4.65 19.71
CA LEU A 36 -11.51 -5.05 20.09
C LEU A 36 -12.58 -4.12 19.50
N GLU A 37 -12.39 -2.79 19.52
CA GLU A 37 -13.30 -1.83 18.89
C GLU A 37 -13.43 -2.07 17.36
N VAL A 38 -12.32 -2.37 16.68
CA VAL A 38 -12.29 -2.69 15.25
C VAL A 38 -13.04 -3.98 14.96
N GLU A 39 -12.77 -5.06 15.70
CA GLU A 39 -13.45 -6.36 15.49
C GLU A 39 -14.93 -6.29 15.86
N TYR A 40 -15.30 -5.48 16.85
CA TYR A 40 -16.70 -5.21 17.18
C TYR A 40 -17.41 -4.48 16.05
N ALA A 41 -16.78 -3.45 15.47
CA ALA A 41 -17.30 -2.77 14.29
C ALA A 41 -17.33 -3.69 13.05
N ALA A 42 -16.41 -4.64 12.94
CA ALA A 42 -16.37 -5.68 11.92
C ALA A 42 -17.43 -6.78 12.13
N ARG A 43 -18.15 -6.77 13.26
CA ARG A 43 -19.09 -7.83 13.67
C ARG A 43 -18.45 -9.21 13.79
N ASN A 44 -17.16 -9.26 14.09
CA ASN A 44 -16.43 -10.50 14.27
C ASN A 44 -16.53 -10.97 15.72
N TRP A 45 -17.70 -11.49 16.10
CA TRP A 45 -18.06 -11.80 17.48
C TRP A 45 -17.10 -12.80 18.15
N LYS A 46 -16.58 -13.77 17.39
CA LYS A 46 -15.57 -14.71 17.88
C LYS A 46 -14.27 -14.00 18.25
N ALA A 47 -13.80 -13.09 17.41
CA ALA A 47 -12.59 -12.32 17.69
C ALA A 47 -12.80 -11.36 18.86
N VAL A 48 -13.95 -10.68 18.94
CA VAL A 48 -14.31 -9.82 20.08
C VAL A 48 -14.25 -10.59 21.40
N LYS A 49 -14.83 -11.80 21.44
CA LYS A 49 -14.81 -12.65 22.63
C LYS A 49 -13.38 -12.98 23.06
N ARG A 50 -12.57 -13.47 22.12
CA ARG A 50 -11.17 -13.84 22.35
C ARG A 50 -10.32 -12.66 22.80
N LEU A 51 -10.47 -11.50 22.16
CA LEU A 51 -9.73 -10.29 22.50
C LEU A 51 -10.12 -9.78 23.90
N TYR A 52 -11.42 -9.83 24.23
CA TYR A 52 -11.91 -9.42 25.55
C TYR A 52 -11.34 -10.28 26.69
N GLU A 53 -11.28 -11.60 26.51
CA GLU A 53 -10.73 -12.53 27.52
C GLU A 53 -9.26 -12.20 27.85
N ASN A 54 -8.51 -11.72 26.85
CA ASN A 54 -7.10 -11.32 26.96
C ASN A 54 -6.87 -9.87 27.38
N LEU A 55 -7.92 -9.05 27.53
CA LEU A 55 -7.76 -7.67 27.99
C LEU A 55 -7.33 -7.61 29.47
N PRO A 56 -6.54 -6.59 29.86
CA PRO A 56 -6.34 -6.24 31.27
C PRO A 56 -7.68 -5.98 31.98
N ASP A 57 -7.76 -6.34 33.26
CA ASP A 57 -9.01 -6.26 34.04
C ASP A 57 -9.60 -4.84 34.09
N GLU A 58 -8.74 -3.81 34.11
CA GLU A 58 -9.12 -2.39 34.06
C GLU A 58 -9.92 -2.05 32.78
N LEU A 59 -9.58 -2.67 31.65
CA LEU A 59 -10.25 -2.44 30.37
C LEU A 59 -11.47 -3.36 30.18
N LYS A 60 -11.48 -4.54 30.81
CA LYS A 60 -12.61 -5.46 30.75
C LYS A 60 -13.90 -4.85 31.25
N GLU A 61 -13.85 -4.02 32.30
CA GLU A 61 -15.06 -3.36 32.81
C GLU A 61 -15.63 -2.37 31.78
N LYS A 62 -14.76 -1.61 31.11
CA LYS A 62 -15.15 -0.64 30.08
C LYS A 62 -15.78 -1.27 28.84
N TYR A 63 -15.31 -2.45 28.43
CA TYR A 63 -15.77 -3.13 27.20
C TYR A 63 -16.72 -4.31 27.47
N ARG A 64 -17.25 -4.45 28.69
CA ARG A 64 -18.12 -5.58 29.08
C ARG A 64 -19.34 -5.71 28.17
N GLU A 65 -19.99 -4.59 27.84
CA GLU A 65 -21.18 -4.59 26.97
C GLU A 65 -20.88 -5.19 25.59
N TYR A 66 -19.67 -4.99 25.06
CA TYR A 66 -19.28 -5.49 23.74
C TYR A 66 -19.15 -7.03 23.78
N TYR A 67 -18.60 -7.55 24.88
CA TYR A 67 -18.49 -8.99 25.13
C TYR A 67 -19.85 -9.66 25.33
N GLU A 68 -20.73 -9.06 26.13
CA GLU A 68 -22.08 -9.59 26.37
C GLU A 68 -22.89 -9.61 25.07
N TYR A 69 -22.82 -8.53 24.27
CA TYR A 69 -23.46 -8.47 22.97
C TYR A 69 -22.91 -9.54 22.02
N ALA A 70 -21.58 -9.65 21.89
CA ALA A 70 -20.94 -10.66 21.04
C ALA A 70 -21.33 -12.09 21.46
N THR A 71 -21.40 -12.36 22.76
CA THR A 71 -21.83 -13.66 23.30
C THR A 71 -23.27 -13.98 22.92
N ASN A 72 -24.16 -12.99 23.00
CA ASN A 72 -25.56 -13.16 22.59
C ASN A 72 -25.68 -13.40 21.08
N GLN A 73 -24.94 -12.66 20.25
CA GLN A 73 -24.96 -12.84 18.79
C GLN A 73 -24.44 -14.23 18.35
N LEU A 74 -23.41 -14.76 19.01
CA LEU A 74 -22.89 -16.10 18.72
C LEU A 74 -23.87 -17.23 19.03
N ASN A 75 -24.84 -16.99 19.92
CA ASN A 75 -25.87 -17.97 20.29
C ASN A 75 -27.10 -17.91 19.38
N ILE A 76 -27.15 -16.99 18.42
CA ILE A 76 -28.26 -16.91 17.46
C ILE A 76 -28.10 -18.03 16.43
N ASP A 77 -29.08 -18.94 16.43
CA ASP A 77 -29.22 -19.97 15.41
C ASP A 77 -29.99 -19.42 14.20
N TYR A 78 -29.30 -19.31 13.07
CA TYR A 78 -29.86 -18.83 11.79
C TYR A 78 -30.39 -19.98 10.92
N SER A 79 -30.57 -21.18 11.47
CA SER A 79 -31.09 -22.34 10.74
C SER A 79 -32.44 -22.05 10.09
N LYS A 80 -33.33 -21.34 10.79
CA LYS A 80 -34.66 -20.97 10.30
C LYS A 80 -34.61 -19.94 9.17
N GLU A 81 -33.80 -18.90 9.33
CA GLU A 81 -33.59 -17.85 8.33
C GLU A 81 -32.94 -18.43 7.06
N THR A 82 -32.04 -19.40 7.23
CA THR A 82 -31.44 -20.13 6.11
C THR A 82 -32.47 -21.02 5.41
N GLU A 83 -33.32 -21.71 6.16
CA GLU A 83 -34.44 -22.50 5.62
C GLU A 83 -35.44 -21.62 4.86
N GLU A 84 -35.74 -20.44 5.39
CA GLU A 84 -36.63 -19.45 4.76
C GLU A 84 -36.01 -18.87 3.49
N ALA A 85 -34.72 -18.54 3.50
CA ALA A 85 -34.00 -18.12 2.29
C ALA A 85 -34.01 -19.21 1.21
N LEU A 86 -33.86 -20.49 1.58
CA LEU A 86 -33.97 -21.61 0.65
C LEU A 86 -35.38 -21.76 0.07
N LYS A 87 -36.43 -21.65 0.89
CA LYS A 87 -37.83 -21.65 0.43
C LYS A 87 -38.12 -20.49 -0.53
N GLU A 88 -37.56 -19.31 -0.28
CA GLU A 88 -37.70 -18.17 -1.19
C GLU A 88 -36.96 -18.39 -2.52
N ILE A 89 -35.81 -19.07 -2.52
CA ILE A 89 -35.12 -19.50 -3.76
C ILE A 89 -35.98 -20.51 -4.53
N GLU A 90 -36.57 -21.50 -3.85
CA GLU A 90 -37.47 -22.48 -4.46
C GLU A 90 -38.71 -21.82 -5.10
N ARG A 91 -39.22 -20.76 -4.47
CA ARG A 91 -40.30 -19.91 -4.99
C ARG A 91 -39.87 -18.96 -6.10
N LYS A 92 -38.60 -19.00 -6.52
CA LYS A 92 -37.97 -18.07 -7.49
C LYS A 92 -37.97 -16.61 -7.04
N ASN A 93 -38.16 -16.34 -5.75
CA ASN A 93 -38.06 -15.01 -5.15
C ASN A 93 -36.61 -14.73 -4.72
N PHE A 94 -35.75 -14.46 -5.70
CA PHE A 94 -34.32 -14.24 -5.46
C PHE A 94 -34.03 -12.97 -4.65
N GLN A 95 -34.91 -11.97 -4.70
CA GLN A 95 -34.73 -10.72 -3.95
C GLN A 95 -35.02 -10.90 -2.46
N GLY A 96 -36.06 -11.68 -2.11
CA GLY A 96 -36.35 -12.04 -0.72
C GLY A 96 -35.23 -12.88 -0.10
N ALA A 97 -34.78 -13.92 -0.82
CA ALA A 97 -33.66 -14.74 -0.38
C ALA A 97 -32.36 -13.94 -0.21
N ALA A 98 -32.07 -13.00 -1.13
CA ALA A 98 -30.92 -12.13 -1.01
C ALA A 98 -30.99 -11.23 0.23
N SER A 99 -32.15 -10.67 0.56
CA SER A 99 -32.30 -9.85 1.77
C SER A 99 -32.07 -10.64 3.06
N ILE A 100 -32.55 -11.89 3.12
CA ILE A 100 -32.38 -12.74 4.31
C ILE A 100 -30.91 -13.17 4.44
N LEU A 101 -30.26 -13.52 3.32
CA LEU A 101 -28.83 -13.83 3.31
C LEU A 101 -27.97 -12.61 3.65
N GLU A 102 -28.34 -11.40 3.21
CA GLU A 102 -27.65 -10.17 3.59
C GLU A 102 -27.73 -9.87 5.09
N SER A 103 -28.85 -10.19 5.76
CA SER A 103 -28.91 -10.06 7.22
C SER A 103 -27.99 -11.07 7.91
N ILE A 104 -27.95 -12.32 7.44
CA ILE A 104 -27.06 -13.36 7.98
C ILE A 104 -25.58 -12.98 7.77
N VAL A 105 -25.21 -12.49 6.59
CA VAL A 105 -23.81 -12.15 6.27
C VAL A 105 -23.31 -10.96 7.08
N LYS A 106 -24.18 -10.01 7.45
CA LYS A 106 -23.78 -8.93 8.37
C LYS A 106 -23.30 -9.47 9.71
N ASP A 107 -23.86 -10.58 10.17
CA ASP A 107 -23.56 -11.11 11.51
C ASP A 107 -22.45 -12.18 11.50
N TYR A 108 -21.99 -12.60 10.31
CA TYR A 108 -20.89 -13.55 10.12
C TYR A 108 -19.91 -13.06 9.04
N PRO A 109 -18.89 -12.27 9.41
CA PRO A 109 -17.85 -11.83 8.48
C PRO A 109 -17.10 -13.02 7.84
N GLU A 110 -17.08 -14.21 8.45
CA GLU A 110 -16.49 -15.40 7.84
C GLU A 110 -17.20 -15.84 6.55
N LEU A 111 -18.49 -15.52 6.38
CA LEU A 111 -19.19 -15.77 5.11
C LEU A 111 -18.67 -14.87 3.99
N VAL A 112 -18.25 -13.64 4.32
CA VAL A 112 -17.58 -12.74 3.38
C VAL A 112 -16.25 -13.35 2.92
N GLU A 113 -15.49 -13.95 3.83
CA GLU A 113 -14.25 -14.68 3.51
C GLU A 113 -14.49 -15.89 2.59
N VAL A 114 -15.58 -16.64 2.80
CA VAL A 114 -15.98 -17.73 1.91
C VAL A 114 -16.28 -17.21 0.49
N ILE A 115 -16.94 -16.05 0.38
CA ILE A 115 -17.20 -15.40 -0.92
C ILE A 115 -15.88 -14.93 -1.55
N ALA A 116 -14.96 -14.35 -0.76
CA ALA A 116 -13.64 -13.97 -1.24
C ALA A 116 -12.82 -15.17 -1.73
N LEU A 117 -12.91 -16.32 -1.06
CA LEU A 117 -12.29 -17.56 -1.48
C LEU A 117 -12.90 -18.10 -2.78
N ARG A 118 -14.24 -18.08 -2.91
CA ARG A 118 -14.94 -18.45 -4.16
C ARG A 118 -14.56 -17.53 -5.31
N TYR A 119 -14.37 -16.24 -5.04
CA TYR A 119 -13.86 -15.28 -6.02
C TYR A 119 -12.42 -15.61 -6.45
N LYS A 120 -11.50 -15.88 -5.51
CA LYS A 120 -10.12 -16.32 -5.81
C LYS A 120 -10.07 -17.62 -6.62
N LEU A 121 -10.91 -18.60 -6.28
CA LEU A 121 -11.05 -19.85 -7.04
C LEU A 121 -11.58 -19.61 -8.47
N ALA A 122 -12.58 -18.74 -8.63
CA ALA A 122 -13.12 -18.39 -9.94
C ALA A 122 -12.07 -17.68 -10.83
N LEU A 123 -11.21 -16.85 -10.23
CA LEU A 123 -10.06 -16.24 -10.92
C LEU A 123 -9.06 -17.29 -11.39
N GLN A 124 -8.67 -18.23 -10.52
CA GLN A 124 -7.76 -19.32 -10.89
C GLN A 124 -8.31 -20.19 -12.03
N ARG A 125 -9.63 -20.43 -12.04
CA ARG A 125 -10.32 -21.23 -13.07
C ARG A 125 -10.73 -20.44 -14.31
N ASN A 126 -10.49 -19.13 -14.32
CA ASN A 126 -10.82 -18.21 -15.42
C ASN A 126 -12.32 -18.20 -15.80
N GLU A 127 -13.20 -18.42 -14.80
CA GLU A 127 -14.64 -18.52 -14.98
C GLU A 127 -15.32 -17.13 -14.99
N LYS A 128 -15.33 -16.46 -16.15
CA LYS A 128 -15.77 -15.05 -16.29
C LYS A 128 -17.11 -14.70 -15.64
N ARG A 129 -18.13 -15.57 -15.75
CA ARG A 129 -19.45 -15.34 -15.14
C ARG A 129 -19.41 -15.42 -13.61
N ALA A 130 -18.64 -16.36 -13.07
CA ALA A 130 -18.47 -16.54 -11.63
C ALA A 130 -17.63 -15.42 -11.03
N ILE A 131 -16.56 -14.99 -11.72
CA ILE A 131 -15.73 -13.85 -11.32
C ILE A 131 -16.59 -12.60 -11.14
N GLU A 132 -17.40 -12.24 -12.13
CA GLU A 132 -18.24 -11.03 -12.05
C GLU A 132 -19.30 -11.14 -10.96
N LYS A 133 -19.92 -12.32 -10.81
CA LYS A 133 -20.91 -12.58 -9.75
C LYS A 133 -20.31 -12.40 -8.36
N TYR A 134 -19.20 -13.09 -8.06
CA TYR A 134 -18.59 -13.04 -6.73
C TYR A 134 -17.91 -11.70 -6.45
N ARG A 135 -17.39 -11.02 -7.48
CA ARG A 135 -16.87 -9.65 -7.34
C ARG A 135 -17.97 -8.67 -6.92
N LYS A 136 -19.15 -8.72 -7.55
CA LYS A 136 -20.28 -7.86 -7.20
C LYS A 136 -20.76 -8.11 -5.78
N LEU A 137 -20.89 -9.39 -5.40
CA LEU A 137 -21.26 -9.79 -4.04
C LEU A 137 -20.22 -9.33 -3.01
N LEU A 138 -18.93 -9.50 -3.29
CA LEU A 138 -17.89 -9.05 -2.38
C LEU A 138 -17.86 -7.52 -2.26
N LEU A 139 -18.06 -6.79 -3.37
CA LEU A 139 -18.19 -5.32 -3.35
C LEU A 139 -19.44 -4.80 -2.61
N SER A 140 -20.54 -5.56 -2.57
CA SER A 140 -21.72 -5.17 -1.78
C SER A 140 -21.52 -5.44 -0.29
N LEU A 141 -20.71 -6.44 0.06
CA LEU A 141 -20.47 -6.87 1.44
C LEU A 141 -19.29 -6.15 2.10
N ASP A 142 -18.13 -6.12 1.45
CA ASP A 142 -16.92 -5.40 1.87
C ASP A 142 -16.16 -4.85 0.65
N ARG A 143 -16.31 -3.54 0.43
CA ARG A 143 -15.65 -2.83 -0.68
C ARG A 143 -14.14 -2.76 -0.54
N THR A 144 -13.63 -2.86 0.69
CA THR A 144 -12.21 -2.69 1.02
C THR A 144 -11.47 -4.02 1.11
N HIS A 145 -12.16 -5.13 0.84
CA HIS A 145 -11.60 -6.47 1.00
C HIS A 145 -10.33 -6.65 0.16
N PRO A 146 -9.23 -7.18 0.74
CA PRO A 146 -7.93 -7.30 0.06
C PRO A 146 -8.00 -8.13 -1.23
N ALA A 147 -8.85 -9.17 -1.25
CA ALA A 147 -9.08 -9.99 -2.45
C ALA A 147 -9.52 -9.18 -3.69
N LEU A 148 -10.14 -8.00 -3.52
CA LEU A 148 -10.52 -7.11 -4.63
C LEU A 148 -9.35 -6.28 -5.17
N ILE A 149 -8.31 -6.07 -4.36
CA ILE A 149 -7.18 -5.18 -4.64
C ILE A 149 -6.04 -5.92 -5.35
N GLU A 150 -5.76 -7.17 -4.93
CA GLU A 150 -4.71 -8.02 -5.50
C GLU A 150 -4.80 -8.15 -7.04
N THR A 151 -6.00 -8.05 -7.62
CA THR A 151 -6.21 -8.20 -9.07
C THR A 151 -5.98 -6.94 -9.90
N ARG A 152 -5.87 -5.73 -9.30
CA ARG A 152 -5.45 -4.55 -10.07
C ARG A 152 -4.03 -4.71 -10.61
N ALA A 153 -3.17 -5.44 -9.91
CA ALA A 153 -1.80 -5.71 -10.36
C ALA A 153 -1.74 -6.79 -11.46
N SER A 154 -2.63 -7.80 -11.42
CA SER A 154 -2.61 -8.95 -12.36
C SER A 154 -3.28 -8.66 -13.72
N SER A 155 -4.14 -7.64 -13.81
CA SER A 155 -4.85 -7.28 -15.05
C SER A 155 -4.16 -6.19 -15.88
N ARG A 156 -2.87 -5.87 -15.64
CA ARG A 156 -2.11 -5.05 -16.60
C ARG A 156 -1.82 -5.92 -17.82
N ARG A 157 -2.82 -6.09 -18.69
CA ARG A 157 -2.58 -6.49 -20.08
C ARG A 157 -1.58 -5.47 -20.60
N ILE A 158 -0.37 -5.92 -20.89
CA ILE A 158 0.66 -5.10 -21.54
C ILE A 158 -0.04 -4.41 -22.71
N GLY A 159 -0.23 -3.11 -22.60
CA GLY A 159 -0.98 -2.35 -23.58
C GLY A 159 -0.28 -2.47 -24.92
N VAL A 160 -1.01 -2.40 -26.03
CA VAL A 160 -0.42 -2.35 -27.38
C VAL A 160 0.67 -1.26 -27.46
N PHE A 161 0.50 -0.19 -26.68
CA PHE A 161 1.48 0.88 -26.51
C PHE A 161 2.76 0.46 -25.76
N GLU A 162 2.66 -0.38 -24.72
CA GLU A 162 3.83 -0.93 -24.00
C GLU A 162 4.61 -1.91 -24.91
N VAL A 163 3.92 -2.72 -25.72
CA VAL A 163 4.56 -3.58 -26.73
C VAL A 163 5.25 -2.74 -27.82
N PHE A 164 4.59 -1.68 -28.29
CA PHE A 164 5.14 -0.80 -29.32
C PHE A 164 6.37 -0.03 -28.82
N THR A 165 6.32 0.51 -27.60
CA THR A 165 7.45 1.22 -26.98
C THR A 165 8.63 0.28 -26.72
N LEU A 166 8.37 -0.95 -26.24
CA LEU A 166 9.42 -1.96 -26.08
C LEU A 166 10.05 -2.33 -27.43
N SER A 167 9.23 -2.54 -28.46
CA SER A 167 9.70 -2.85 -29.82
C SER A 167 10.55 -1.71 -30.40
N LEU A 168 10.13 -0.45 -30.22
CA LEU A 168 10.88 0.73 -30.64
C LEU A 168 12.24 0.79 -29.92
N LEU A 169 12.27 0.51 -28.62
CA LEU A 169 13.50 0.53 -27.82
C LEU A 169 14.48 -0.58 -28.26
N VAL A 170 13.98 -1.78 -28.57
CA VAL A 170 14.81 -2.86 -29.14
C VAL A 170 15.33 -2.46 -30.52
N ALA A 171 14.50 -1.88 -31.38
CA ALA A 171 14.94 -1.43 -32.70
C ALA A 171 16.04 -0.36 -32.60
N LEU A 172 15.91 0.58 -31.66
CA LEU A 172 16.88 1.65 -31.43
C LEU A 172 18.22 1.12 -30.89
N LEU A 173 18.18 0.08 -30.05
CA LEU A 173 19.36 -0.66 -29.60
C LEU A 173 20.06 -1.39 -30.75
N VAL A 174 19.29 -2.07 -31.60
CA VAL A 174 19.84 -2.78 -32.76
C VAL A 174 20.49 -1.82 -33.75
N THR A 175 19.87 -0.65 -34.01
CA THR A 175 20.45 0.35 -34.91
C THR A 175 21.70 1.00 -34.31
N THR A 176 21.76 1.25 -33.00
CA THR A 176 22.98 1.74 -32.36
C THR A 176 24.11 0.72 -32.42
N ILE A 177 23.82 -0.56 -32.15
CA ILE A 177 24.82 -1.63 -32.29
C ILE A 177 25.32 -1.73 -33.73
N LEU A 178 24.41 -1.72 -34.72
CA LEU A 178 24.79 -1.74 -36.14
C LEU A 178 25.62 -0.50 -36.53
N ALA A 179 25.30 0.68 -36.03
CA ALA A 179 26.08 1.90 -36.27
C ALA A 179 27.53 1.77 -35.73
N PHE A 180 27.71 1.10 -34.58
CA PHE A 180 29.05 0.78 -34.06
C PHE A 180 29.84 -0.14 -34.99
N TYR A 181 29.18 -1.07 -35.69
CA TYR A 181 29.84 -1.98 -36.64
C TYR A 181 30.03 -1.39 -38.05
N THR A 182 29.26 -0.37 -38.44
CA THR A 182 29.40 0.29 -39.76
C THR A 182 30.25 1.56 -39.74
N LEU A 183 30.75 1.97 -38.56
CA LEU A 183 31.78 3.01 -38.44
C LEU A 183 33.06 2.55 -39.16
N PRO A 184 33.47 3.21 -40.26
CA PRO A 184 34.68 2.83 -40.98
C PRO A 184 35.89 2.98 -40.05
N SER A 185 36.69 1.92 -39.92
CA SER A 185 37.80 1.79 -38.96
C SER A 185 39.00 2.72 -39.22
N ARG A 186 38.84 3.71 -40.09
CA ARG A 186 39.78 4.81 -40.30
C ARG A 186 39.00 6.05 -40.72
N ILE A 187 38.73 6.92 -39.77
CA ILE A 187 38.57 8.34 -40.09
C ILE A 187 40.00 8.90 -40.10
N GLU A 188 40.61 8.97 -41.28
CA GLU A 188 41.71 9.91 -41.50
C GLU A 188 41.12 11.30 -41.34
N VAL A 189 41.19 11.84 -40.12
CA VAL A 189 40.92 13.24 -39.90
C VAL A 189 42.11 14.01 -40.47
N ASN A 190 41.98 14.42 -41.72
CA ASN A 190 42.75 15.49 -42.30
C ASN A 190 42.33 16.76 -41.54
N VAL A 191 43.09 17.13 -40.49
CA VAL A 191 42.87 18.36 -39.73
C VAL A 191 43.55 19.50 -40.51
N PRO A 192 42.80 20.41 -41.17
CA PRO A 192 43.37 21.68 -41.57
C PRO A 192 43.76 22.44 -40.30
N SER A 193 45.00 22.91 -40.23
CA SER A 193 45.48 23.83 -39.21
C SER A 193 44.60 25.08 -39.19
N SER A 194 43.71 25.19 -38.21
CA SER A 194 43.06 26.44 -37.86
C SER A 194 42.92 26.51 -36.34
N GLU A 195 43.68 27.43 -35.78
CA GLU A 195 43.69 27.85 -34.40
C GLU A 195 42.27 28.19 -33.93
N SER A 196 41.76 27.44 -32.95
CA SER A 196 40.70 27.95 -32.07
C SER A 196 40.96 27.44 -30.66
N THR A 197 41.56 28.34 -29.90
CA THR A 197 41.94 28.22 -28.50
C THR A 197 40.71 27.97 -27.62
N VAL A 198 40.60 26.77 -27.07
CA VAL A 198 39.67 26.53 -25.96
C VAL A 198 40.25 27.24 -24.73
N ASN A 199 39.57 28.29 -24.30
CA ASN A 199 40.00 29.22 -23.28
C ASN A 199 39.88 28.60 -21.88
N ILE A 200 40.97 28.06 -21.35
CA ILE A 200 41.07 27.41 -20.02
C ILE A 200 41.33 28.44 -18.88
N LYS A 201 41.50 29.72 -19.24
CA LYS A 201 41.77 30.83 -18.29
C LYS A 201 40.81 30.94 -17.10
N PRO A 202 39.48 30.69 -17.19
CA PRO A 202 38.61 30.91 -16.04
C PRO A 202 38.73 29.83 -14.94
N ILE A 203 39.37 28.69 -15.24
CA ILE A 203 39.56 27.61 -14.25
C ILE A 203 40.91 27.77 -13.54
N GLU A 204 41.96 28.13 -14.28
CA GLU A 204 43.30 28.39 -13.69
C GLU A 204 43.29 29.61 -12.78
N GLN A 205 42.62 30.71 -13.16
CA GLN A 205 42.49 31.90 -12.29
C GLN A 205 41.73 31.61 -10.99
N ARG A 206 40.73 30.72 -11.01
CA ARG A 206 39.98 30.35 -9.80
C ARG A 206 40.81 29.52 -8.82
N ILE A 207 41.73 28.70 -9.32
CA ILE A 207 42.64 27.93 -8.47
C ILE A 207 43.68 28.87 -7.85
N GLU A 208 44.18 29.84 -8.61
CA GLU A 208 45.17 30.81 -8.12
C GLU A 208 44.56 31.79 -7.10
N ASP A 209 43.30 32.22 -7.29
CA ASP A 209 42.55 33.03 -6.30
C ASP A 209 42.26 32.25 -5.01
N VAL A 210 42.02 30.94 -5.07
CA VAL A 210 41.82 30.13 -3.86
C VAL A 210 43.14 29.96 -3.11
N LEU A 211 44.24 29.72 -3.82
CA LEU A 211 45.56 29.59 -3.20
C LEU A 211 46.04 30.91 -2.58
N SER A 212 45.85 32.04 -3.25
CA SER A 212 46.23 33.36 -2.70
C SER A 212 45.44 33.71 -1.44
N ASN A 213 44.15 33.38 -1.39
CA ASN A 213 43.32 33.58 -0.20
C ASN A 213 43.75 32.68 0.97
N ILE A 214 44.16 31.44 0.70
CA ILE A 214 44.71 30.55 1.74
C ILE A 214 46.03 31.09 2.29
N PHE A 215 46.92 31.60 1.43
CA PHE A 215 48.17 32.23 1.87
C PHE A 215 47.91 33.48 2.71
N ALA A 216 46.98 34.36 2.30
CA ALA A 216 46.64 35.56 3.05
C ALA A 216 46.02 35.25 4.43
N ILE A 217 45.18 34.22 4.53
CA ILE A 217 44.62 33.76 5.82
C ILE A 217 45.72 33.21 6.72
N THR A 218 46.67 32.45 6.16
CA THR A 218 47.79 31.87 6.92
C THR A 218 48.75 32.95 7.42
N GLU A 219 49.05 33.96 6.61
CA GLU A 219 49.89 35.10 7.01
C GLU A 219 49.21 35.97 8.09
N ASN A 220 47.90 36.19 7.96
CA ASN A 220 47.14 36.94 8.98
C ASN A 220 47.05 36.17 10.31
N LEU A 221 46.90 34.85 10.29
CA LEU A 221 46.96 34.02 11.49
C LEU A 221 48.36 34.04 12.14
N GLY A 222 49.43 34.01 11.33
CA GLY A 222 50.80 34.18 11.81
C GLY A 222 51.04 35.53 12.48
N ARG A 223 50.56 36.63 11.88
CA ARG A 223 50.66 37.98 12.47
C ARG A 223 49.83 38.15 13.75
N ILE A 224 48.66 37.52 13.84
CA ILE A 224 47.85 37.51 15.06
C ILE A 224 48.61 36.75 16.17
N ASN A 225 49.23 35.62 15.84
CA ASN A 225 50.03 34.86 16.80
C ASN A 225 51.28 35.64 17.27
N ASP A 226 52.01 36.28 16.36
CA ASP A 226 53.20 37.09 16.69
C ASP A 226 52.87 38.39 17.46
N SER A 227 51.65 38.90 17.34
CA SER A 227 51.18 40.08 18.10
C SER A 227 50.63 39.72 19.49
N LEU A 228 50.20 38.47 19.69
CA LEU A 228 49.86 37.92 21.00
C LEU A 228 51.12 37.63 21.82
N ASP A 229 52.20 37.14 21.20
CA ASP A 229 53.48 36.87 21.88
C ASP A 229 54.30 38.12 22.24
N LYS A 230 53.96 39.31 21.71
CA LYS A 230 54.62 40.58 22.03
C LYS A 230 53.93 41.44 23.09
N ASN A 231 52.78 41.00 23.60
CA ASN A 231 52.03 41.71 24.65
C ASN A 231 51.95 40.94 25.98
N PHE A 232 52.85 39.98 26.20
CA PHE A 232 53.12 39.34 27.50
C PHE A 232 54.60 39.44 27.85
#